data_AF-A0A9D6SKL5-F1
#
_entry.id   AF-A0A9D6SKL5-F1
#
_cell.length_a   1.000
_cell.length_b   1.000
_cell.length_c   1.000
_cell.angle_alpha   90.00
_cell.angle_beta   90.00
_cell.angle_gamma   90.00
#
_symmetry.space_group_name_H-M   'P 1'
#
loop_
_entity.id
_entity.type
_entity.pdbx_description
1 polymer ?
#
loop_
_entity_poly.entity_id
_entity_poly.type
_entity_poly.pdbx_seq_one_letter_code
_entity_poly.pdbx_strand_id
1 'polypeptide(L)' 'LLSLRMQPGTTCGDIRKRARQKITTVNDKIEELQRIKDALDKLATACKGQGPTSECPILEALESERAHK' A
#
# COMPACT_ATOMS: atom_id res chain seq x y z
N LEU A 1 -19.99 -0.41 1.08
CA LEU A 1 -20.60 -0.25 -0.27
C LEU A 1 -21.30 1.10 -0.32
N LEU A 2 -21.38 1.74 -1.49
CA LEU A 2 -21.92 3.10 -1.69
C LEU A 2 -23.31 3.31 -1.05
N SER A 3 -23.33 3.75 0.21
CA SER A 3 -24.53 4.29 0.85
C SER A 3 -24.63 5.78 0.51
N LEU A 4 -24.84 6.07 -0.77
CA LEU A 4 -25.14 7.42 -1.25
C LEU A 4 -26.59 7.39 -1.70
N ARG A 5 -27.49 7.81 -0.80
CA ARG A 5 -28.85 8.24 -1.20
C ARG A 5 -28.67 9.25 -2.33
N MET A 6 -29.00 8.85 -3.55
CA MET A 6 -28.92 9.71 -4.73
C MET A 6 -29.78 10.93 -4.47
N GLN A 7 -29.14 12.10 -4.40
CA GLN A 7 -29.86 13.35 -4.35
C GLN A 7 -30.69 13.48 -5.64
N PRO A 8 -31.94 13.94 -5.57
CA PRO A 8 -32.74 14.26 -6.75
C PRO A 8 -31.91 15.11 -7.72
N GLY A 9 -31.86 14.72 -9.00
CA GLY A 9 -31.06 15.40 -10.03
C GLY A 9 -29.64 14.87 -10.25
N THR A 10 -29.19 13.86 -9.50
CA THR A 10 -27.91 13.18 -9.82
C THR A 10 -28.02 12.40 -11.13
N THR A 11 -27.15 12.67 -12.09
CA THR A 11 -27.16 11.99 -13.38
C THR A 11 -26.27 10.74 -13.39
N CYS A 12 -26.49 9.84 -14.35
CA CYS A 12 -25.56 8.74 -14.61
C CYS A 12 -24.15 9.24 -14.95
N GLY A 13 -24.02 10.43 -15.55
CA GLY A 13 -22.74 11.08 -15.83
C GLY A 13 -21.96 11.41 -14.54
N ASP A 14 -22.65 11.93 -13.52
CA ASP A 14 -22.06 12.24 -12.22
C ASP A 14 -21.57 10.98 -11.51
N ILE A 15 -22.38 9.92 -11.54
CA ILE A 15 -22.02 8.62 -10.98
C ILE A 15 -20.80 8.05 -11.70
N ARG A 16 -20.77 8.09 -13.04
CA ARG A 16 -19.63 7.64 -13.84
C ARG A 16 -18.36 8.42 -13.52
N LYS A 17 -18.45 9.74 -13.32
CA LYS A 17 -17.30 10.58 -12.93
C LYS A 17 -16.75 10.17 -11.56
N ARG A 18 -17.62 9.99 -10.56
CA ARG A 18 -17.22 9.54 -9.21
C ARG A 18 -16.59 8.15 -9.23
N ALA A 19 -17.16 7.23 -10.00
CA ALA A 19 -16.60 5.90 -10.17
C ALA A 19 -15.17 5.95 -10.76
N ARG A 20 -14.96 6.75 -11.81
CA ARG A 20 -13.62 6.94 -12.42
C ARG A 20 -12.60 7.56 -11.47
N GLN A 21 -13.03 8.55 -10.69
CA GLN A 21 -12.18 9.14 -9.65
C GLN A 21 -11.77 8.08 -8.63
N LYS A 22 -12.72 7.26 -8.17
CA LYS A 22 -12.41 6.20 -7.21
C LYS A 22 -11.49 5.12 -7.79
N ILE A 23 -11.65 4.77 -9.07
CA ILE A 23 -10.73 3.87 -9.79
C ILE A 23 -9.31 4.44 -9.77
N THR A 24 -9.17 5.74 -10.04
CA THR A 24 -7.85 6.41 -10.00
C THR A 24 -7.23 6.29 -8.61
N THR A 25 -7.97 6.63 -7.57
CA THR A 25 -7.50 6.47 -6.18
C THR A 25 -7.13 5.03 -5.83
N VAL A 26 -7.85 4.03 -6.35
CA VAL A 26 -7.53 2.62 -6.13
C VAL A 26 -6.23 2.26 -6.84
N ASN A 27 -6.01 2.71 -8.07
CA ASN A 27 -4.76 2.49 -8.80
C ASN A 27 -3.57 3.10 -8.07
N ASP A 28 -3.69 4.33 -7.59
CA ASP A 28 -2.63 4.98 -6.81
C ASP A 28 -2.27 4.15 -5.56
N LYS A 29 -3.28 3.59 -4.89
CA LYS A 29 -3.06 2.74 -3.71
C LYS A 29 -2.41 1.41 -4.07
N ILE A 30 -2.76 0.82 -5.22
CA ILE A 30 -2.12 -0.41 -5.72
C ILE A 30 -0.64 -0.15 -5.97
N GLU A 31 -0.28 0.95 -6.62
CA GLU A 31 1.13 1.29 -6.86
C GLU A 31 1.91 1.50 -5.56
N GLU A 32 1.31 2.17 -4.58
CA GLU A 32 1.91 2.33 -3.25
C GLU A 32 2.12 0.98 -2.55
N LEU A 33 1.11 0.12 -2.56
CA LEU A 33 1.20 -1.21 -1.96
C LEU A 33 2.22 -2.09 -2.69
N GLN A 34 2.35 -1.96 -4.00
CA GLN A 34 3.36 -2.69 -4.78
C GLN A 34 4.77 -2.27 -4.35
N ARG A 35 5.04 -0.97 -4.17
CA ARG A 35 6.34 -0.50 -3.66
C ARG A 35 6.66 -1.06 -2.27
N ILE A 36 5.67 -1.08 -1.37
CA ILE A 36 5.82 -1.66 -0.03
C ILE A 36 6.13 -3.17 -0.14
N LYS A 37 5.36 -3.89 -0.96
CA LYS A 37 5.57 -5.32 -1.20
C LYS A 37 6.98 -5.59 -1.70
N ASP A 38 7.46 -4.84 -2.68
CA ASP A 38 8.78 -5.08 -3.28
C ASP A 38 9.92 -4.78 -2.31
N ALA A 39 9.76 -3.81 -1.40
CA ALA A 39 10.70 -3.58 -0.31
C ALA A 39 10.71 -4.75 0.69
N LEU A 40 9.53 -5.23 1.10
CA LEU A 40 9.40 -6.38 2.00
C LEU A 40 9.98 -7.66 1.38
N ASP A 41 9.77 -7.87 0.08
CA ASP A 41 10.26 -9.04 -0.64
C ASP A 41 11.80 -9.09 -0.68
N LYS A 42 12.45 -7.94 -0.87
CA LYS A 42 13.91 -7.83 -0.76
C LYS A 42 14.42 -8.20 0.64
N LEU A 43 13.76 -7.69 1.68
CA LEU A 43 14.13 -7.99 3.06
C LEU A 43 13.92 -9.47 3.40
N ALA A 44 12.79 -10.04 2.99
CA ALA A 44 12.48 -11.45 3.17
C ALA A 44 13.49 -12.34 2.43
N THR A 45 13.87 -11.99 1.21
CA THR A 45 14.87 -12.72 0.41
C THR A 45 16.27 -12.67 1.05
N ALA A 46 16.64 -11.55 1.66
CA ALA A 46 17.93 -11.42 2.34
C ALA A 46 18.03 -12.27 3.61
N CYS A 47 16.90 -12.56 4.26
CA CYS A 47 16.86 -13.34 5.49
C CYS A 47 16.93 -14.85 5.21
N LYS A 48 17.97 -15.51 5.74
CA LYS A 48 18.11 -16.97 5.64
C LYS A 48 17.14 -17.76 6.52
N GLY A 49 16.42 -17.09 7.43
CA GLY A 49 15.48 -17.73 8.36
C GLY A 49 16.13 -18.61 9.44
N GLN A 50 17.43 -18.48 9.66
CA GLN A 50 18.21 -19.27 10.61
C GLN A 50 19.28 -18.41 11.29
N GLY A 51 19.75 -18.84 12.46
CA GLY A 51 20.77 -18.12 13.25
C GLY A 51 20.16 -17.21 14.32
N PRO A 52 21.01 -16.51 15.10
CA PRO A 52 20.55 -15.59 16.13
C PRO A 52 19.92 -14.33 15.52
N THR A 53 19.00 -13.70 16.24
CA THR A 53 18.32 -12.46 15.78
C THR A 53 19.27 -11.28 15.60
N SER A 54 20.42 -11.29 16.28
CA SER A 54 21.49 -10.29 16.11
C SER A 54 22.10 -10.28 14.71
N GLU A 55 21.90 -11.34 13.92
CA GLU A 55 22.35 -11.46 12.53
C GLU A 55 21.19 -11.35 11.53
N CYS A 56 19.99 -10.96 11.98
CA CYS A 56 18.81 -10.87 11.13
C CYS A 56 18.84 -9.57 10.29
N PRO A 57 19.01 -9.65 8.95
CA PRO A 57 19.11 -8.45 8.11
C PRO A 57 17.81 -7.64 8.08
N ILE A 58 16.67 -8.24 8.40
CA ILE A 58 15.39 -7.53 8.54
C ILE A 58 15.42 -6.60 9.75
N LEU A 59 15.93 -7.08 10.89
CA LEU A 59 16.02 -6.26 12.10
C LEU A 59 17.03 -5.14 11.92
N GLU A 60 18.18 -5.43 11.32
CA GLU A 60 19.20 -4.42 10.97
C GLU A 60 18.62 -3.29 10.11
N ALA A 61 17.86 -3.63 9.06
CA ALA A 61 17.22 -2.64 8.19
C ALA A 61 16.17 -1.78 8.95
N LEU A 62 15.37 -2.40 9.82
CA LEU A 62 14.36 -1.70 10.63
C LEU A 62 14.97 -0.80 11.73
N GLU A 63 16.16 -1.13 12.21
CA GLU A 63 16.91 -0.31 13.16
C GLU A 63 17.59 0.87 12.47
N SER A 64 18.15 0.65 11.27
CA SER A 64 18.76 1.69 10.44
C SER A 64 17.76 2.78 10.04
N GLU A 65 16.51 2.42 9.67
CA GLU A 65 15.48 3.42 9.39
C GLU A 65 15.09 4.29 10.59
N ARG A 66 15.15 3.75 11.83
CA ARG A 66 14.87 4.54 13.03
C ARG A 66 15.97 5.54 13.35
N ALA A 67 17.21 5.27 12.93
CA ALA A 67 18.35 6.15 13.14
C ALA A 67 18.41 7.34 12.15
N HIS A 68 17.54 7.37 11.12
CA HIS A 68 17.48 8.42 10.10
C HIS A 68 16.24 9.33 10.25
N LYS A 69 15.56 9.23 11.38
CA LYS A 69 14.36 10.00 11.71
C LYS A 69 14.55 10.73 13.04
#